data_AF-A0A9D8NKL9-F1
#
_entry.id   AF-A0A9D8NKL9-F1
#
_cell.length_a   1.000
_cell.length_b   1.000
_cell.length_c   1.000
_cell.angle_alpha   90.00
_cell.angle_beta   90.00
_cell.angle_gamma   90.00
#
_symmetry.space_group_name_H-M   'P 1'
#
loop_
_entity.id
_entity.type
_entity.pdbx_description
1 polymer ?
#
loop_
_entity_poly.entity_id
_entity_poly.type
_entity_poly.pdbx_seq_one_letter_code
_entity_poly.pdbx_strand_id
1 'polypeptide(L)'
;MENENKQIKASKWALGILFVLSAVVLVLFFGVGYGNTTYSNGKNLTDPQFTGLLLIWLYALVGICVLSVLGFGIVAAIRNFKTKTATQQRTGFAGWVFLFTFIVLVVSYFLSSTTPVRKGDGELVKTAWELQISDVCLYSIYALVVVSIICSVLSMLGIFKARK
;
A
#
# COMPACT_ATOMS: atom_id res chain seq x y z
N MET A 1 -19.20 25.93 -5.28
CA MET A 1 -17.98 26.50 -4.69
C MET A 1 -17.88 26.29 -3.17
N GLU A 2 -18.97 26.44 -2.40
CA GLU A 2 -18.90 26.25 -0.93
C GLU A 2 -18.60 24.80 -0.49
N ASN A 3 -19.23 23.81 -1.14
CA ASN A 3 -19.08 22.40 -0.77
C ASN A 3 -17.68 21.84 -1.06
N GLU A 4 -17.03 22.33 -2.12
CA GLU A 4 -15.67 21.94 -2.50
C GLU A 4 -14.64 22.45 -1.48
N ASN A 5 -14.81 23.69 -1.02
CA ASN A 5 -13.98 24.28 0.04
C ASN A 5 -14.11 23.53 1.38
N LYS A 6 -15.30 23.01 1.71
CA LYS A 6 -15.51 22.19 2.93
C LYS A 6 -14.76 20.86 2.84
N GLN A 7 -14.80 20.18 1.68
CA GLN A 7 -14.07 18.92 1.49
C GLN A 7 -12.55 19.09 1.53
N ILE A 8 -12.02 20.14 0.89
CA ILE A 8 -10.58 20.45 0.92
C ILE A 8 -10.12 20.75 2.35
N LYS A 9 -10.93 21.48 3.14
CA LYS A 9 -10.64 21.75 4.56
C LYS A 9 -10.64 20.47 5.37
N ALA A 10 -11.66 19.61 5.23
CA ALA A 10 -11.74 18.35 5.97
C ALA A 10 -10.54 17.43 5.70
N SER A 11 -10.13 17.29 4.43
CA SER A 11 -8.95 16.50 4.05
C SER A 11 -7.65 17.07 4.62
N LYS A 12 -7.44 18.39 4.55
CA LYS A 12 -6.26 19.06 5.12
C LYS A 12 -6.16 18.86 6.63
N TRP A 13 -7.28 18.95 7.35
CA TRP A 13 -7.33 18.73 8.79
C TRP A 13 -7.04 17.27 9.15
N ALA A 14 -7.63 16.32 8.43
CA ALA A 14 -7.37 14.89 8.65
C ALA A 14 -5.90 14.53 8.44
N LEU A 15 -5.28 15.04 7.35
CA LEU A 15 -3.85 14.85 7.09
C LEU A 15 -2.96 15.54 8.15
N GLY A 16 -3.33 16.75 8.57
CA GLY A 16 -2.60 17.48 9.62
C GLY A 16 -2.59 16.72 10.95
N ILE A 17 -3.74 16.17 11.36
CA ILE A 17 -3.86 15.36 12.57
C ILE A 17 -3.02 14.09 12.47
N LEU A 18 -3.06 13.41 11.33
CA LEU A 18 -2.27 12.19 11.10
C LEU A 18 -0.76 12.46 11.15
N PHE A 19 -0.32 13.58 10.59
CA PHE A 19 1.07 14.00 10.60
C PHE A 19 1.54 14.32 12.03
N VAL A 20 0.76 15.09 12.78
CA VAL A 20 1.08 15.41 14.19
C VAL A 20 1.16 14.14 15.03
N LEU A 21 0.20 13.23 14.88
CA LEU A 21 0.20 11.95 15.62
C LEU A 21 1.42 11.09 15.28
N SER A 22 1.80 11.05 14.00
CA SER A 22 3.03 10.35 13.57
C SER A 22 4.29 11.00 14.12
N ALA A 23 4.36 12.33 14.15
CA ALA A 23 5.48 13.06 14.74
C ALA A 23 5.61 12.76 16.24
N VAL A 24 4.50 12.70 16.98
CA VAL A 24 4.50 12.34 18.41
C VAL A 24 5.06 10.93 18.63
N VAL A 25 4.62 9.95 17.85
CA VAL A 25 5.12 8.57 17.96
C VAL A 25 6.62 8.50 17.65
N LEU A 26 7.10 9.25 16.65
CA LEU A 26 8.53 9.32 16.33
C LEU A 26 9.34 10.01 17.43
N VAL A 27 8.84 11.10 18.02
CA VAL A 27 9.52 11.79 19.13
C VAL A 27 9.62 10.88 20.36
N LEU A 28 8.57 10.10 20.67
CA LEU A 28 8.62 9.11 21.74
C LEU A 28 9.65 8.00 21.45
N PHE A 29 9.71 7.54 20.21
CA PHE A 29 10.65 6.51 19.78
C PHE A 29 12.12 6.98 19.84
N PHE A 30 12.44 8.15 19.30
CA PHE A 30 13.81 8.65 19.25
C PHE A 30 14.24 9.37 20.55
N GLY A 31 13.31 9.90 21.34
CA GLY A 31 13.60 10.78 22.48
C GLY A 31 13.74 10.10 23.83
N VAL A 32 13.18 8.90 24.04
CA VAL A 32 13.14 8.26 25.38
C VAL A 32 14.29 7.28 25.63
N GLY A 33 15.01 6.88 24.58
CA GLY A 33 16.21 6.03 24.70
C GLY A 33 15.94 4.53 24.68
N TYR A 34 16.94 3.76 25.13
CA TYR A 34 16.96 2.30 25.03
C TYR A 34 16.55 1.64 26.35
N GLY A 35 15.74 0.60 26.26
CA GLY A 35 15.42 -0.29 27.38
C GLY A 35 15.90 -1.71 27.11
N ASN A 36 15.82 -2.55 28.13
CA ASN A 36 15.94 -3.99 27.94
C ASN A 36 14.54 -4.53 27.65
N THR A 37 14.30 -5.02 26.44
CA THR A 37 13.07 -5.79 26.17
C THR A 37 13.39 -7.28 26.16
N THR A 38 12.54 -8.04 26.84
CA THR A 38 12.61 -9.49 26.82
C THR A 38 11.86 -9.97 25.58
N TYR A 39 12.62 -10.36 24.55
CA TYR A 39 12.05 -11.03 23.38
C TYR A 39 11.66 -12.47 23.74
N SER A 40 10.66 -13.00 23.03
CA SER A 40 10.12 -14.37 23.24
C SER A 40 11.17 -15.50 23.12
N ASN A 41 12.38 -15.19 22.65
CA ASN A 41 13.53 -16.11 22.53
C ASN A 41 14.51 -16.04 23.73
N GLY A 42 14.13 -15.39 24.84
CA GLY A 42 14.94 -15.33 26.07
C GLY A 42 16.22 -14.49 25.97
N LYS A 43 16.46 -13.85 24.81
CA LYS A 43 17.57 -12.92 24.58
C LYS A 43 17.10 -11.51 24.93
N ASN A 44 17.74 -10.88 25.92
CA ASN A 44 17.55 -9.47 26.20
C ASN A 44 18.31 -8.69 25.12
N LEU A 45 17.58 -8.13 24.17
CA LEU A 45 18.16 -7.21 23.19
C LEU A 45 17.92 -5.79 23.72
N THR A 46 18.95 -4.96 23.62
CA THR A 46 18.84 -3.54 23.98
C THR A 46 18.26 -2.81 22.78
N ASP A 47 16.99 -2.43 22.89
CA ASP A 47 16.23 -1.79 21.83
C ASP A 47 15.49 -0.54 22.35
N PRO A 48 15.14 0.41 21.47
CA PRO A 48 14.39 1.59 21.87
C PRO A 48 13.06 1.19 22.54
N GLN A 49 12.73 1.78 23.70
CA GLN A 49 11.59 1.34 24.51
C GLN A 49 10.24 1.36 23.76
N PHE A 50 10.08 2.30 22.84
CA PHE A 50 8.84 2.47 22.07
C PHE A 50 8.87 1.76 20.70
N THR A 51 9.80 0.83 20.47
CA THR A 51 9.83 0.04 19.23
C THR A 51 8.50 -0.68 18.98
N GLY A 52 7.90 -1.27 20.02
CA GLY A 52 6.58 -1.91 19.92
C GLY A 52 5.46 -0.94 19.53
N LEU A 53 5.45 0.26 20.10
CA LEU A 53 4.48 1.31 19.77
C LEU A 53 4.67 1.81 18.33
N LEU A 54 5.91 1.97 17.88
CA LEU A 54 6.21 2.36 16.50
C LEU A 54 5.72 1.31 15.50
N LEU A 55 5.94 0.02 15.78
CA LEU A 55 5.44 -1.05 14.93
C LEU A 55 3.91 -1.08 14.89
N ILE A 56 3.23 -0.95 16.04
CA ILE A 56 1.75 -0.92 16.06
C ILE A 56 1.22 0.26 15.23
N TRP A 57 1.86 1.42 15.33
CA TRP A 57 1.50 2.62 14.58
C TRP A 57 1.73 2.45 13.08
N LEU A 58 2.86 1.86 12.69
CA LEU A 58 3.17 1.52 11.30
C LEU A 58 2.12 0.57 10.70
N TYR A 59 1.76 -0.50 11.40
CA TYR A 59 0.72 -1.43 10.95
C TYR A 59 -0.65 -0.76 10.82
N ALA A 60 -1.01 0.15 11.75
CA ALA A 60 -2.24 0.92 11.66
C ALA A 60 -2.26 1.83 10.41
N LEU A 61 -1.15 2.53 10.12
CA LEU A 61 -1.04 3.38 8.93
C LEU A 61 -1.12 2.58 7.63
N VAL A 62 -0.44 1.44 7.55
CA VAL A 62 -0.53 0.53 6.39
C VAL A 62 -1.97 0.04 6.23
N GLY A 63 -2.65 -0.36 7.31
CA GLY A 63 -4.04 -0.78 7.29
C GLY A 63 -4.98 0.31 6.77
N ILE A 64 -4.87 1.54 7.27
CA ILE A 64 -5.67 2.68 6.80
C ILE A 64 -5.40 2.96 5.32
N CYS A 65 -4.15 2.88 4.87
CA CYS A 65 -3.77 3.06 3.48
C CYS A 65 -4.47 2.02 2.59
N VAL A 66 -4.35 0.73 2.91
CA VAL A 66 -4.99 -0.36 2.16
C VAL A 66 -6.50 -0.18 2.11
N LEU A 67 -7.14 0.12 3.24
CA LEU A 67 -8.58 0.37 3.30
C LEU A 67 -9.00 1.57 2.43
N SER A 68 -8.22 2.64 2.42
CA SER A 68 -8.51 3.82 1.60
C SER A 68 -8.38 3.51 0.10
N VAL A 69 -7.31 2.83 -0.31
CA VAL A 69 -7.06 2.47 -1.72
C VAL A 69 -8.14 1.52 -2.22
N LEU A 70 -8.50 0.49 -1.44
CA LEU A 70 -9.56 -0.44 -1.80
C LEU A 70 -10.93 0.24 -1.79
N GLY A 71 -11.23 1.05 -0.78
CA GLY A 71 -12.51 1.76 -0.66
C GLY A 71 -12.74 2.74 -1.81
N PHE A 72 -11.78 3.62 -2.08
CA PHE A 72 -11.88 4.57 -3.20
C PHE A 72 -11.84 3.86 -4.56
N GLY A 73 -11.04 2.81 -4.69
CA GLY A 73 -10.94 2.04 -5.93
C GLY A 73 -12.24 1.31 -6.29
N ILE A 74 -12.91 0.68 -5.32
CA ILE A 74 -14.21 0.02 -5.51
C ILE A 74 -15.28 1.06 -5.87
N VAL A 75 -15.33 2.19 -5.14
CA VAL A 75 -16.28 3.27 -5.45
C VAL A 75 -16.05 3.83 -6.86
N ALA A 76 -14.79 4.02 -7.25
CA ALA A 76 -14.43 4.43 -8.60
C ALA A 76 -14.85 3.39 -9.64
N ALA A 77 -14.60 2.10 -9.41
CA ALA A 77 -15.02 1.02 -10.31
C ALA A 77 -16.54 1.01 -10.52
N ILE A 78 -17.34 1.05 -9.43
CA ILE A 78 -18.80 1.06 -9.50
C ILE A 78 -19.33 2.30 -10.26
N ARG A 79 -18.74 3.47 -10.03
CA ARG A 79 -19.13 4.72 -10.72
C ARG A 79 -18.83 4.66 -12.22
N ASN A 80 -17.71 4.07 -12.61
CA ASN A 80 -17.35 3.88 -14.02
C ASN A 80 -18.27 2.84 -14.71
N PHE A 81 -18.73 1.81 -14.01
CA PHE A 81 -19.70 0.84 -14.56
C PHE A 81 -21.11 1.42 -14.76
N LYS A 82 -21.55 2.36 -13.93
CA LYS A 82 -22.88 3.00 -14.02
C LYS A 82 -22.97 4.11 -15.08
N THR A 83 -21.86 4.69 -15.52
CA THR A 83 -21.83 5.85 -16.43
C THR A 83 -21.51 5.43 -17.87
N LYS A 84 -22.44 4.76 -18.55
CA LYS A 84 -22.38 4.45 -20.00
C LYS A 84 -22.70 5.66 -20.89
N THR A 85 -22.15 6.85 -20.61
CA THR A 85 -22.47 8.04 -21.43
C THR A 85 -21.22 8.83 -21.78
N ALA A 86 -21.13 9.18 -23.06
CA ALA A 86 -19.94 9.49 -23.85
C ALA A 86 -19.15 10.78 -23.49
N THR A 87 -19.25 11.30 -22.27
CA THR A 87 -18.63 12.59 -21.89
C THR A 87 -17.47 12.50 -20.92
N GLN A 88 -17.03 11.30 -20.50
CA GLN A 88 -15.92 11.15 -19.56
C GLN A 88 -14.84 10.15 -20.01
N GLN A 89 -14.29 10.35 -21.20
CA GLN A 89 -13.20 9.53 -21.76
C GLN A 89 -11.89 9.59 -20.95
N ARG A 90 -11.79 10.46 -19.93
CA ARG A 90 -10.56 10.64 -19.11
C ARG A 90 -10.57 9.87 -17.77
N THR A 91 -11.72 9.49 -17.22
CA THR A 91 -11.85 8.79 -15.92
C THR A 91 -12.06 7.28 -16.04
N GLY A 92 -12.53 6.79 -17.20
CA GLY A 92 -12.66 5.36 -17.45
C GLY A 92 -11.33 4.60 -17.36
N PHE A 93 -10.21 5.26 -17.68
CA PHE A 93 -8.87 4.66 -17.60
C PHE A 93 -8.46 4.34 -16.16
N ALA A 94 -8.75 5.21 -15.19
CA ALA A 94 -8.38 4.99 -13.79
C ALA A 94 -9.08 3.75 -13.19
N GLY A 95 -10.34 3.51 -13.55
CA GLY A 95 -11.07 2.30 -13.14
C GLY A 95 -10.49 1.04 -13.77
N TRP A 96 -10.08 1.09 -15.04
CA TRP A 96 -9.41 -0.02 -15.72
C TRP A 96 -8.03 -0.34 -15.14
N VAL A 97 -7.22 0.67 -14.81
CA VAL A 97 -5.93 0.47 -14.13
C VAL A 97 -6.13 -0.18 -12.76
N PHE A 98 -7.12 0.25 -12.00
CA PHE A 98 -7.43 -0.33 -10.69
C PHE A 98 -7.89 -1.79 -10.80
N LEU A 99 -8.77 -2.09 -11.76
CA LEU A 99 -9.24 -3.46 -12.02
C LEU A 99 -8.11 -4.37 -12.50
N PHE A 100 -7.24 -3.88 -13.39
CA PHE A 100 -6.04 -4.60 -13.83
C PHE A 100 -5.11 -4.90 -12.65
N THR A 101 -4.85 -3.90 -11.81
CA THR A 101 -4.02 -4.06 -10.60
C THR A 101 -4.60 -5.09 -9.64
N PHE A 102 -5.93 -5.08 -9.45
CA PHE A 102 -6.62 -6.05 -8.61
C PHE A 102 -6.49 -7.48 -9.15
N ILE A 103 -6.63 -7.68 -10.47
CA ILE A 103 -6.45 -8.99 -11.10
C ILE A 103 -5.02 -9.50 -10.90
N VAL A 104 -4.01 -8.64 -11.10
CA VAL A 104 -2.60 -9.00 -10.88
C VAL A 104 -2.37 -9.44 -9.43
N LEU A 105 -2.92 -8.71 -8.45
CA LEU A 105 -2.81 -9.07 -7.03
C LEU A 105 -3.44 -10.45 -6.72
N VAL A 106 -4.63 -10.72 -7.27
CA VAL A 106 -5.33 -11.99 -7.06
C VAL A 106 -4.56 -13.15 -7.70
N VAL A 107 -4.07 -12.98 -8.92
CA VAL A 107 -3.27 -14.00 -9.61
C VAL A 107 -1.96 -14.25 -8.87
N SER A 108 -1.25 -13.20 -8.44
CA SER A 108 -0.03 -13.33 -7.64
C SER A 108 -0.29 -14.04 -6.31
N TYR A 109 -1.46 -13.84 -5.68
CA TYR A 109 -1.85 -14.57 -4.48
C TYR A 109 -1.96 -16.08 -4.69
N PHE A 110 -2.57 -16.51 -5.80
CA PHE A 110 -2.67 -17.94 -6.13
C PHE A 110 -1.34 -18.58 -6.55
N LEU A 111 -0.43 -17.79 -7.13
CA LEU A 111 0.90 -18.25 -7.54
C LEU A 111 1.94 -18.22 -6.41
N SER A 112 1.64 -17.57 -5.28
CA SER A 112 2.56 -17.47 -4.16
C SER A 112 2.86 -18.85 -3.58
N SER A 113 4.13 -19.23 -3.53
CA SER A 113 4.54 -20.48 -2.90
C SER A 113 4.55 -20.33 -1.37
N THR A 114 4.14 -21.38 -0.66
CA THR A 114 4.21 -21.46 0.81
C THR A 114 5.52 -22.10 1.28
N THR A 115 6.52 -22.19 0.38
CA THR A 115 7.78 -22.89 0.63
C THR A 115 8.58 -22.17 1.71
N PRO A 116 8.85 -22.80 2.87
CA PRO A 116 9.51 -22.13 3.99
C PRO A 116 10.96 -21.83 3.65
N VAL A 117 11.32 -20.55 3.61
CA VAL A 117 12.71 -20.10 3.53
C VAL A 117 13.33 -20.05 4.93
N ARG A 118 14.64 -20.24 4.99
CA ARG A 118 15.42 -20.31 6.22
C ARG A 118 15.89 -18.90 6.60
N LYS A 119 15.57 -18.42 7.81
CA LYS A 119 16.12 -17.15 8.30
C LYS A 119 17.62 -17.33 8.58
N GLY A 120 18.37 -16.22 8.56
CA GLY A 120 19.82 -16.20 8.81
C GLY A 120 20.27 -16.75 10.18
N ASP A 121 19.34 -16.99 11.11
CA ASP A 121 19.58 -17.58 12.44
C ASP A 121 19.31 -19.10 12.49
N GLY A 122 19.15 -19.76 11.33
CA GLY A 122 18.95 -21.22 11.23
C GLY A 122 17.53 -21.71 11.51
N GLU A 123 16.65 -20.87 12.07
CA GLU A 123 15.23 -21.18 12.24
C GLU A 123 14.43 -21.04 10.93
N LEU A 124 13.57 -22.02 10.67
CA LEU A 124 12.59 -21.97 9.59
C LEU A 124 11.55 -20.90 9.91
N VAL A 125 11.15 -20.10 8.91
CA VAL A 125 10.04 -19.15 9.06
C VAL A 125 8.77 -19.96 9.39
N LYS A 126 8.34 -19.93 10.65
CA LYS A 126 7.19 -20.71 11.13
C LYS A 126 5.84 -20.18 10.63
N THR A 127 5.77 -18.90 10.27
CA THR A 127 4.54 -18.25 9.83
C THR A 127 4.52 -18.12 8.30
N ALA A 128 4.05 -19.18 7.64
CA ALA A 128 3.86 -19.22 6.18
C ALA A 128 3.06 -18.01 5.63
N TRP A 129 2.18 -17.42 6.46
CA TRP A 129 1.35 -16.28 6.08
C TRP A 129 2.15 -14.98 5.85
N GLU A 130 3.19 -14.71 6.64
CA GLU A 130 4.02 -13.49 6.52
C GLU A 130 4.87 -13.53 5.24
N LEU A 131 5.35 -14.73 4.94
CA LEU A 131 6.14 -14.99 3.75
C LEU A 131 5.29 -14.84 2.49
N GLN A 132 4.10 -15.44 2.50
CA GLN A 132 3.16 -15.36 1.39
C GLN A 132 2.74 -13.92 1.08
N ILE A 133 2.46 -13.08 2.09
CA ILE A 133 2.08 -11.67 1.83
C ILE A 133 3.23 -10.87 1.24
N SER A 134 4.45 -11.12 1.72
CA SER A 134 5.64 -10.44 1.22
C SER A 134 5.90 -10.79 -0.25
N ASP A 135 5.76 -12.06 -0.60
CA ASP A 135 5.93 -12.54 -1.98
C ASP A 135 4.86 -11.97 -2.91
N VAL A 136 3.59 -11.99 -2.50
CA VAL A 136 2.48 -11.41 -3.30
C VAL A 136 2.66 -9.91 -3.51
N CYS A 137 3.12 -9.18 -2.48
CA CYS A 137 3.41 -7.76 -2.58
C CYS A 137 4.54 -7.51 -3.61
N LEU A 138 5.66 -8.23 -3.50
CA LEU A 138 6.80 -8.07 -4.41
C LEU A 138 6.43 -8.42 -5.86
N TYR A 139 5.77 -9.56 -6.10
CA TYR A 139 5.34 -9.94 -7.44
C TYR A 139 4.41 -8.91 -8.07
N SER A 140 3.48 -8.34 -7.29
CA SER A 140 2.57 -7.31 -7.79
C SER A 140 3.30 -6.03 -8.21
N ILE A 141 4.30 -5.59 -7.43
CA ILE A 141 5.09 -4.39 -7.75
C ILE A 141 5.90 -4.63 -9.03
N TYR A 142 6.60 -5.76 -9.14
CA TYR A 142 7.37 -6.09 -10.34
C TYR A 142 6.49 -6.15 -11.59
N ALA A 143 5.34 -6.81 -11.51
CA ALA A 143 4.41 -6.89 -12.64
C ALA A 143 3.89 -5.50 -13.06
N LEU A 144 3.48 -4.66 -12.11
CA LEU A 144 2.98 -3.32 -12.39
C LEU A 144 4.07 -2.40 -12.96
N VAL A 145 5.31 -2.50 -12.46
CA VAL A 145 6.44 -1.73 -12.96
C VAL A 145 6.73 -2.11 -14.42
N VAL A 146 6.84 -3.39 -14.75
CA VAL A 146 7.08 -3.85 -16.12
C VAL A 146 6.00 -3.35 -17.07
N VAL A 147 4.73 -3.50 -16.69
CA VAL A 147 3.59 -3.01 -17.50
C VAL A 147 3.63 -1.49 -17.64
N SER A 148 3.98 -0.75 -16.59
CA SER A 148 4.08 0.72 -16.64
C SER A 148 5.18 1.20 -17.57
N ILE A 149 6.32 0.51 -17.60
CA ILE A 149 7.45 0.81 -18.48
C ILE A 149 7.03 0.55 -19.93
N ILE A 150 6.45 -0.62 -20.21
CA ILE A 150 5.94 -0.96 -21.55
C ILE A 150 4.90 0.06 -22.01
N CYS A 151 3.93 0.41 -21.17
CA CYS A 151 2.90 1.39 -21.49
C CYS A 151 3.49 2.79 -21.77
N SER A 152 4.49 3.20 -20.99
CA SER A 152 5.19 4.47 -21.20
C SER A 152 5.98 4.48 -22.51
N VAL A 153 6.66 3.38 -22.83
CA VAL A 153 7.39 3.21 -24.09
C VAL A 153 6.42 3.21 -25.28
N LEU A 154 5.32 2.46 -25.23
CA LEU A 154 4.29 2.46 -26.28
C LEU A 154 3.64 3.84 -26.46
N SER A 155 3.48 4.59 -25.36
CA SER A 155 2.99 5.98 -25.39
C SER A 155 3.99 6.91 -26.06
N MET A 156 5.29 6.76 -25.78
CA MET A 156 6.36 7.52 -26.44
C MET A 156 6.52 7.17 -27.92
N LEU A 157 6.33 5.90 -28.30
CA LEU A 157 6.36 5.42 -29.68
C LEU A 157 5.16 5.90 -30.51
N GLY A 158 4.21 6.61 -29.90
CA GLY A 158 3.15 7.31 -30.63
C GLY A 158 2.10 6.40 -31.27
N ILE A 159 2.01 5.13 -30.85
CA ILE A 159 1.03 4.15 -31.37
C ILE A 159 -0.42 4.63 -31.14
N PHE A 160 -0.63 5.52 -30.16
CA PHE A 160 -1.92 6.16 -29.86
C PHE A 160 -2.14 7.53 -30.55
N LYS A 161 -1.24 7.96 -31.44
CA LYS A 161 -1.45 9.17 -32.25
C LYS A 161 -2.48 8.84 -33.34
N ALA A 162 -3.77 9.07 -33.02
CA ALA A 162 -4.84 9.04 -34.01
C ALA A 162 -4.45 9.94 -35.19
N ARG A 163 -4.35 9.34 -36.38
CA ARG A 163 -4.39 10.12 -37.62
C ARG A 163 -5.73 10.87 -37.63
N LYS A 164 -5.66 12.21 -37.61
CA LYS A 164 -6.77 13.03 -38.09
C LYS A 164 -6.92 12.81 -39.58
#